data_AF-C4VA32-F1
#
_entry.id   AF-C4VA32-F1
#
_cell.length_a   1.000
_cell.length_b   1.000
_cell.length_c   1.000
_cell.angle_alpha   90.00
_cell.angle_beta   90.00
_cell.angle_gamma   90.00
#
_symmetry.space_group_name_H-M   'P 1'
#
loop_
_entity.id
_entity.type
_entity.pdbx_description
1 polymer ?
#
loop_
_entity_poly.entity_id
_entity_poly.type
_entity_poly.pdbx_seq_one_letter_code
_entity_poly.pdbx_strand_id
1 'polypeptide(L)'
;MMDLDEYRTKEIPVHVLAYVTKIKKRQYHPDISKGAREAFLLVDVANKILGDKRLRSIYDSSYFHVNIPEDRIYQHEEFRDVFGKIFSEYARFTTGAPTLDDDATKFYDFWKNYKSTRIYIPIDEYINLSAEDRLNYTRQNADKLAKLKNEDIKKLKEILAICYKRDPRIKSISDQLRDLKLEKENEWSPVEVSTLKRLISLFGKTKKNKWEIITDKLVNSTKIKRSVKDVIKKSEELNKK
;
A
#
# COMPACT_ATOMS: atom_id res chain seq x y z
N MET A 1 23.21 -2.16 -13.42
CA MET A 1 24.26 -1.12 -13.52
C MET A 1 25.50 -1.57 -12.79
N MET A 2 25.44 -1.81 -11.47
CA MET A 2 26.57 -2.36 -10.72
C MET A 2 26.63 -3.89 -10.76
N ASP A 3 25.53 -4.55 -11.09
CA ASP A 3 25.45 -6.01 -11.30
C ASP A 3 25.91 -6.80 -10.06
N LEU A 4 25.46 -6.35 -8.89
CA LEU A 4 25.76 -6.90 -7.56
C LEU A 4 24.52 -7.55 -6.92
N ASP A 5 23.61 -8.07 -7.75
CA ASP A 5 22.31 -8.60 -7.29
C ASP A 5 22.47 -9.79 -6.34
N GLU A 6 23.53 -10.58 -6.49
CA GLU A 6 23.87 -11.69 -5.60
C GLU A 6 24.10 -11.24 -4.14
N TYR A 7 24.52 -10.00 -3.96
CA TYR A 7 24.75 -9.42 -2.65
C TYR A 7 23.51 -8.72 -2.11
N ARG A 8 22.35 -8.74 -2.76
CA ARG A 8 21.17 -7.98 -2.34
C ARG A 8 20.77 -8.20 -0.87
N THR A 9 20.93 -9.42 -0.35
CA THR A 9 20.66 -9.76 1.06
C THR A 9 21.92 -9.95 1.90
N LYS A 10 23.11 -9.84 1.30
CA LYS A 10 24.41 -10.10 1.92
C LYS A 10 25.23 -8.82 2.01
N GLU A 11 26.23 -8.84 2.87
CA GLU A 11 27.24 -7.78 2.88
C GLU A 11 28.11 -7.88 1.62
N ILE A 12 28.38 -6.74 0.97
CA ILE A 12 29.24 -6.69 -0.21
C ILE A 12 30.69 -6.55 0.28
N PRO A 13 31.60 -7.48 -0.07
CA PRO A 13 33.00 -7.32 0.30
C PRO A 13 33.60 -6.05 -0.32
N VAL A 14 34.36 -5.29 0.46
CA VAL A 14 34.94 -3.99 0.04
C VAL A 14 35.73 -4.11 -1.26
N HIS A 15 36.52 -5.17 -1.41
CA HIS A 15 37.33 -5.41 -2.61
C HIS A 15 36.47 -5.71 -3.85
N VAL A 16 35.34 -6.40 -3.70
CA VAL A 16 34.39 -6.69 -4.79
C VAL A 16 33.75 -5.39 -5.27
N LEU A 17 33.25 -4.56 -4.35
CA LEU A 17 32.66 -3.27 -4.69
C LEU A 17 33.68 -2.37 -5.41
N ALA A 18 34.91 -2.28 -4.89
CA ALA A 18 35.97 -1.50 -5.50
C ALA A 18 36.32 -1.97 -6.92
N TYR A 19 36.39 -3.29 -7.12
CA TYR A 19 36.66 -3.90 -8.42
C TYR A 19 35.55 -3.60 -9.44
N VAL A 20 34.30 -3.82 -9.05
CA VAL A 20 33.12 -3.54 -9.90
C VAL A 20 33.04 -2.06 -10.24
N THR A 21 33.20 -1.16 -9.25
CA THR A 21 33.21 0.29 -9.48
C THR A 21 34.28 0.70 -10.49
N LYS A 22 35.49 0.14 -10.39
CA LYS A 22 36.58 0.41 -11.35
C LYS A 22 36.21 -0.03 -12.77
N ILE A 23 35.64 -1.23 -12.92
CA ILE A 23 35.21 -1.75 -14.23
C ILE A 23 34.10 -0.89 -14.82
N LYS A 24 33.07 -0.56 -14.03
CA LYS A 24 31.93 0.22 -14.50
C LYS A 24 32.31 1.66 -14.84
N LYS A 25 33.19 2.29 -14.07
CA LYS A 25 33.76 3.61 -14.42
C LYS A 25 34.52 3.57 -15.75
N ARG A 26 35.35 2.54 -15.96
CA ARG A 26 36.05 2.37 -17.24
C ARG A 26 35.06 2.14 -18.37
N GLN A 27 33.99 1.38 -18.16
CA GLN A 27 32.97 1.11 -19.18
C GLN A 27 32.22 2.38 -19.60
N TYR A 28 31.86 3.26 -18.65
CA TYR A 28 31.06 4.46 -18.90
C TYR A 28 31.89 5.75 -19.05
N HIS A 29 33.22 5.66 -19.10
CA HIS A 29 34.10 6.83 -19.15
C HIS A 29 33.75 7.73 -20.36
N PRO A 30 33.61 9.05 -20.18
CA PRO A 30 33.18 9.97 -21.25
C PRO A 30 34.11 9.98 -22.47
N ASP A 31 35.40 9.71 -22.29
CA ASP A 31 36.39 9.66 -23.38
C ASP A 31 36.28 8.41 -24.27
N ILE A 32 35.41 7.46 -23.93
CA ILE A 32 35.16 6.28 -24.75
C ILE A 32 34.01 6.58 -25.72
N SER A 33 34.13 6.14 -26.98
CA SER A 33 33.13 6.37 -28.04
C SER A 33 31.68 5.99 -27.70
N LYS A 34 31.44 5.16 -26.67
CA LYS A 34 30.11 4.77 -26.14
C LYS A 34 29.86 5.22 -24.69
N GLY A 35 30.67 6.15 -24.18
CA GLY A 35 30.61 6.61 -22.80
C GLY A 35 29.42 7.51 -22.53
N ALA A 36 28.54 7.11 -21.62
CA ALA A 36 27.46 7.95 -21.11
C ALA A 36 27.92 8.68 -19.85
N ARG A 37 28.14 10.00 -19.94
CA ARG A 37 28.58 10.83 -18.79
C ARG A 37 27.67 10.69 -17.56
N GLU A 38 26.36 10.58 -17.78
CA GLU A 38 25.39 10.36 -16.70
C GLU A 38 25.61 9.02 -15.99
N ALA A 39 25.79 7.94 -16.75
CA ALA A 39 26.08 6.61 -16.19
C ALA A 39 27.40 6.61 -15.40
N PHE A 40 28.42 7.34 -15.87
CA PHE A 40 29.67 7.51 -15.14
C PHE A 40 29.46 8.14 -13.76
N LEU A 41 28.67 9.22 -13.68
CA LEU A 41 28.33 9.88 -12.41
C LEU A 41 27.48 8.98 -11.51
N LEU A 42 26.55 8.22 -12.08
CA LEU A 42 25.71 7.27 -11.34
C LEU A 42 26.53 6.13 -10.72
N VAL A 43 27.64 5.71 -11.33
CA VAL A 43 28.54 4.72 -10.72
C VAL A 43 29.16 5.26 -9.43
N ASP A 44 29.52 6.54 -9.37
CA ASP A 44 30.02 7.17 -8.14
C ASP A 44 28.97 7.23 -7.04
N VAL A 45 27.74 7.59 -7.41
CA VAL A 45 26.60 7.60 -6.49
C VAL A 45 26.31 6.19 -5.97
N ALA A 46 26.26 5.19 -6.87
CA ALA A 46 26.03 3.81 -6.52
C ALA A 46 27.13 3.25 -5.60
N ASN A 47 28.40 3.57 -5.86
CA ASN A 47 29.51 3.18 -4.99
C ASN A 47 29.38 3.77 -3.58
N LYS A 48 28.95 5.05 -3.45
CA LYS A 48 28.68 5.68 -2.16
C LYS A 48 27.55 4.99 -1.40
N ILE A 49 26.44 4.68 -2.08
CA ILE A 49 25.28 4.01 -1.46
C ILE A 49 25.64 2.60 -1.02
N LEU A 50 26.25 1.81 -1.90
CA LEU A 50 26.54 0.40 -1.65
C LEU A 50 27.68 0.20 -0.64
N GLY A 51 28.57 1.18 -0.51
CA GLY A 51 29.67 1.16 0.46
C GLY A 51 29.25 1.45 1.90
N ASP A 52 28.06 2.03 2.13
CA ASP A 52 27.54 2.34 3.45
C ASP A 52 26.24 1.55 3.71
N LYS A 53 26.27 0.69 4.73
CA LYS A 53 25.14 -0.17 5.11
C LYS A 53 23.86 0.64 5.39
N ARG A 54 23.97 1.82 6.02
CA ARG A 54 22.82 2.68 6.31
C ARG A 54 22.28 3.31 5.04
N LEU A 55 23.13 3.85 4.17
CA LEU A 55 22.69 4.42 2.88
C LEU A 55 22.03 3.37 2.00
N ARG A 56 22.57 2.15 1.99
CA ARG A 56 21.98 1.01 1.31
C ARG A 56 20.59 0.67 1.85
N SER A 57 20.42 0.59 3.17
CA SER A 57 19.10 0.38 3.78
C SER A 57 18.10 1.50 3.46
N ILE A 58 18.55 2.76 3.43
CA ILE A 58 17.74 3.92 3.04
C ILE A 58 17.32 3.80 1.56
N TYR A 59 18.25 3.42 0.68
CA TYR A 59 17.98 3.19 -0.73
C TYR A 59 16.94 2.09 -0.93
N ASP A 60 17.18 0.91 -0.36
CA ASP A 60 16.24 -0.23 -0.44
C ASP A 60 14.85 0.12 0.11
N SER A 61 14.80 0.95 1.16
CA SER A 61 13.55 1.44 1.74
C SER A 61 12.84 2.47 0.87
N SER A 62 13.58 3.34 0.16
CA SER A 62 13.03 4.40 -0.70
C SER A 62 12.36 3.84 -1.95
N TYR A 63 12.92 2.78 -2.54
CA TYR A 63 12.37 2.12 -3.73
C TYR A 63 11.41 0.96 -3.43
N PHE A 64 10.92 0.87 -2.18
CA PHE A 64 9.86 -0.07 -1.86
C PHE A 64 8.52 0.48 -2.34
N HIS A 65 7.88 -0.27 -3.23
CA HIS A 65 6.56 0.03 -3.75
C HIS A 65 5.73 -1.25 -3.81
N VAL A 66 4.61 -1.23 -3.10
CA VAL A 66 3.57 -2.25 -3.13
C VAL A 66 2.27 -1.55 -3.47
N ASN A 67 1.42 -2.15 -4.30
CA ASN A 67 0.08 -1.62 -4.56
C ASN A 67 -0.95 -2.34 -3.71
N ILE A 68 -2.00 -1.61 -3.31
CA ILE A 68 -3.15 -2.24 -2.65
C ILE A 68 -3.88 -3.05 -3.72
N PRO A 69 -4.08 -4.37 -3.51
CA PRO A 69 -4.79 -5.20 -4.46
C PRO A 69 -6.28 -4.85 -4.48
N GLU A 70 -6.97 -5.15 -5.57
CA GLU A 70 -8.41 -4.90 -5.68
C GLU A 70 -9.20 -5.78 -4.70
N ASP A 71 -10.29 -5.26 -4.12
CA ASP A 71 -11.19 -6.06 -3.28
C ASP A 71 -12.14 -6.90 -4.15
N ARG A 72 -11.62 -7.99 -4.74
CA ARG A 72 -12.38 -8.96 -5.55
C ARG A 72 -12.19 -10.38 -5.04
N ILE A 73 -12.99 -11.32 -5.54
CA ILE A 73 -12.73 -12.74 -5.31
C ILE A 73 -11.54 -13.16 -6.17
N TYR A 74 -10.60 -13.83 -5.53
CA TYR A 74 -9.42 -14.40 -6.17
C TYR A 74 -9.57 -15.92 -6.24
N GLN A 75 -9.09 -16.52 -7.32
CA GLN A 75 -8.86 -17.97 -7.34
C GLN A 75 -7.70 -18.33 -6.42
N HIS A 76 -7.59 -19.60 -6.01
CA HIS A 76 -6.59 -20.01 -5.02
C HIS A 76 -5.14 -19.66 -5.43
N GLU A 77 -4.78 -19.99 -6.68
CA GLU A 77 -3.44 -19.69 -7.22
C GLU A 77 -3.23 -18.17 -7.37
N GLU A 78 -4.21 -17.46 -7.93
CA GLU A 78 -4.16 -16.01 -8.10
C GLU A 78 -4.01 -15.27 -6.77
N PHE A 79 -4.73 -15.73 -5.73
CA PHE A 79 -4.63 -15.20 -4.38
C PHE A 79 -3.21 -15.33 -3.85
N ARG A 80 -2.62 -16.52 -4.00
CA ARG A 80 -1.25 -16.78 -3.55
C ARG A 80 -0.23 -15.95 -4.31
N ASP A 81 -0.40 -15.78 -5.62
CA ASP A 81 0.53 -14.99 -6.43
C ASP A 81 0.47 -13.50 -6.07
N VAL A 82 -0.75 -12.94 -5.96
CA VAL A 82 -0.96 -11.52 -5.65
C VAL A 82 -0.50 -11.21 -4.23
N PHE A 83 -1.08 -11.88 -3.24
CA PHE A 83 -0.80 -11.57 -1.84
C PHE A 83 0.57 -12.11 -1.41
N GLY A 84 0.99 -13.27 -1.91
CA GLY A 84 2.30 -13.84 -1.59
C GLY A 84 3.43 -12.93 -2.04
N LYS A 85 3.35 -12.37 -3.26
CA LYS A 85 4.30 -11.36 -3.73
C LYS A 85 4.30 -10.12 -2.82
N ILE A 86 3.13 -9.59 -2.47
CA ILE A 86 3.01 -8.41 -1.61
C ILE A 86 3.66 -8.65 -0.24
N PHE A 87 3.33 -9.75 0.44
CA PHE A 87 3.86 -10.06 1.77
C PHE A 87 5.35 -10.44 1.71
N SER A 88 5.83 -11.02 0.60
CA SER A 88 7.27 -11.25 0.39
C SER A 88 8.06 -9.94 0.32
N GLU A 89 7.51 -8.88 -0.29
CA GLU A 89 8.13 -7.56 -0.34
C GLU A 89 8.16 -6.90 1.05
N TYR A 90 7.07 -6.98 1.82
CA TYR A 90 7.07 -6.50 3.21
C TYR A 90 8.01 -7.33 4.10
N ALA A 91 8.14 -8.63 3.86
CA ALA A 91 8.99 -9.53 4.63
C ALA A 91 10.47 -9.12 4.58
N ARG A 92 10.90 -8.38 3.55
CA ARG A 92 12.26 -7.80 3.44
C ARG A 92 12.63 -6.88 4.59
N PHE A 93 11.64 -6.29 5.26
CA PHE A 93 11.83 -5.33 6.35
C PHE A 93 11.42 -5.88 7.72
N THR A 94 11.47 -7.20 7.89
CA THR A 94 11.25 -7.85 9.18
C THR A 94 11.99 -9.19 9.23
N THR A 95 11.94 -9.88 10.37
CA THR A 95 12.53 -11.21 10.54
C THR A 95 11.47 -12.23 10.91
N GLY A 96 11.59 -13.45 10.39
CA GLY A 96 10.66 -14.55 10.70
C GLY A 96 9.24 -14.35 10.18
N ALA A 97 9.05 -13.63 9.07
CA ALA A 97 7.74 -13.44 8.48
C ALA A 97 7.16 -14.78 7.96
N PRO A 98 5.92 -15.14 8.34
CA PRO A 98 5.23 -16.29 7.78
C PRO A 98 4.76 -16.00 6.36
N THR A 99 4.67 -17.07 5.58
CA THR A 99 4.17 -17.09 4.21
C THR A 99 2.68 -17.46 4.17
N LEU A 100 2.06 -17.31 3.01
CA LEU A 100 0.67 -17.76 2.81
C LEU A 100 0.52 -19.28 2.79
N ASP A 101 1.62 -20.04 2.75
CA ASP A 101 1.57 -21.50 2.87
C ASP A 101 1.58 -21.96 4.34
N ASP A 102 1.94 -21.06 5.27
CA ASP A 102 1.87 -21.31 6.71
C ASP A 102 0.43 -21.25 7.24
N ASP A 103 0.26 -21.72 8.48
CA ASP A 103 -1.02 -21.66 9.20
C ASP A 103 -1.62 -20.24 9.18
N ALA A 104 -2.90 -20.16 8.83
CA ALA A 104 -3.59 -18.88 8.65
C ALA A 104 -3.60 -18.07 9.95
N THR A 105 -3.84 -18.68 11.11
CA THR A 105 -3.88 -17.96 12.40
C THR A 105 -2.52 -17.33 12.70
N LYS A 106 -1.43 -18.11 12.58
CA LYS A 106 -0.06 -17.59 12.75
C LYS A 106 0.27 -16.47 11.77
N PHE A 107 -0.15 -16.62 10.51
CA PHE A 107 0.05 -15.62 9.47
C PHE A 107 -0.58 -14.28 9.87
N TYR A 108 -1.89 -14.27 10.16
CA TYR A 108 -2.60 -13.04 10.50
C TYR A 108 -2.16 -12.43 11.83
N ASP A 109 -1.81 -13.24 12.83
CA ASP A 109 -1.31 -12.75 14.11
C ASP A 109 0.05 -12.05 13.96
N PHE A 110 0.95 -12.57 13.13
CA PHE A 110 2.22 -11.91 12.82
C PHE A 110 1.99 -10.57 12.10
N TRP A 111 1.24 -10.60 10.99
CA TRP A 111 1.07 -9.41 10.13
C TRP A 111 0.26 -8.30 10.80
N LYS A 112 -0.65 -8.65 11.73
CA LYS A 112 -1.35 -7.67 12.57
C LYS A 112 -0.41 -6.94 13.54
N ASN A 113 0.63 -7.64 14.02
CA ASN A 113 1.65 -7.11 14.93
C ASN A 113 2.96 -6.74 14.22
N TYR A 114 2.89 -6.49 12.91
CA TYR A 114 4.06 -6.27 12.06
C TYR A 114 4.95 -5.13 12.57
N LYS A 115 6.24 -5.43 12.71
CA LYS A 115 7.29 -4.47 13.08
C LYS A 115 8.27 -4.32 11.92
N SER A 116 8.26 -3.14 11.32
CA SER A 116 9.10 -2.78 10.19
C SER A 116 10.48 -2.28 10.64
N THR A 117 11.54 -2.77 10.03
CA THR A 117 12.91 -2.24 10.09
C THR A 117 13.21 -1.22 8.98
N ARG A 118 12.21 -0.89 8.15
CA ARG A 118 12.31 0.06 7.04
C ARG A 118 12.66 1.47 7.52
N ILE A 119 13.52 2.16 6.75
CA ILE A 119 13.94 3.53 7.02
C ILE A 119 13.19 4.46 6.06
N TYR A 120 12.32 5.33 6.58
CA TYR A 120 11.44 6.20 5.78
C TYR A 120 12.10 7.49 5.27
N ILE A 121 13.43 7.52 5.22
CA ILE A 121 14.20 8.67 4.73
C ILE A 121 14.22 8.62 3.20
N PRO A 122 13.78 9.66 2.48
CA PRO A 122 13.93 9.73 1.02
C PRO A 122 15.41 9.83 0.63
N ILE A 123 15.91 8.86 -0.13
CA ILE A 123 17.33 8.79 -0.49
C ILE A 123 17.80 10.01 -1.31
N ASP A 124 16.96 10.51 -2.21
CA ASP A 124 17.29 11.65 -3.10
C ASP A 124 17.55 12.94 -2.32
N GLU A 125 16.82 13.13 -1.21
CA GLU A 125 17.03 14.24 -0.28
C GLU A 125 18.26 14.01 0.59
N TYR A 126 18.51 12.76 1.02
CA TYR A 126 19.51 12.46 2.03
C TYR A 126 20.93 12.34 1.49
N ILE A 127 21.09 11.85 0.26
CA ILE A 127 22.41 11.50 -0.30
C ILE A 127 23.28 12.72 -0.57
N ASN A 128 22.68 13.86 -0.89
CA ASN A 128 23.39 15.09 -1.22
C ASN A 128 23.70 15.97 0.00
N LEU A 129 23.21 15.59 1.19
CA LEU A 129 23.45 16.33 2.43
C LEU A 129 24.89 16.18 2.92
N SER A 130 25.36 17.24 3.58
CA SER A 130 26.61 17.22 4.34
C SER A 130 26.52 16.26 5.54
N ALA A 131 27.65 15.89 6.12
CA ALA A 131 27.67 15.02 7.29
C ALA A 131 26.92 15.63 8.49
N GLU A 132 27.03 16.95 8.67
CA GLU A 132 26.35 17.69 9.74
C GLU A 132 24.84 17.71 9.55
N ASP A 133 24.37 17.97 8.33
CA ASP A 133 22.95 17.97 8.01
C ASP A 133 22.34 16.58 8.16
N ARG A 134 23.06 15.52 7.76
CA ARG A 134 22.62 14.12 7.91
C ARG A 134 22.38 13.73 9.36
N LEU A 135 23.18 14.25 10.29
CA LEU A 135 23.03 14.01 11.73
C LEU A 135 21.72 14.60 12.25
N ASN A 136 21.37 15.80 11.79
CA ASN A 136 20.19 16.53 12.22
C ASN A 136 18.93 16.20 11.40
N TYR A 137 19.06 15.58 10.23
CA TYR A 137 17.96 15.34 9.28
C TYR A 137 16.76 14.63 9.92
N THR A 138 17.01 13.58 10.70
CA THR A 138 15.93 12.78 11.32
C THR A 138 15.16 13.61 12.34
N ARG A 139 15.85 14.51 13.05
CA ARG A 139 15.25 15.38 14.07
C ARG A 139 14.42 16.49 13.42
N GLN A 140 14.97 17.13 12.39
CA GLN A 140 14.30 18.22 11.67
C GLN A 140 13.07 17.73 10.88
N ASN A 141 13.11 16.49 10.38
CA ASN A 141 12.04 15.91 9.56
C ASN A 141 11.17 14.89 10.31
N ALA A 142 11.19 14.88 11.65
CA ALA A 142 10.51 13.85 12.45
C ALA A 142 9.04 13.66 12.06
N ASP A 143 8.30 14.75 11.87
CA ASP A 143 6.88 14.72 11.49
C ASP A 143 6.68 14.16 10.07
N LYS A 144 7.53 14.54 9.11
CA LYS A 144 7.48 14.02 7.73
C LYS A 144 7.74 12.51 7.72
N LEU A 145 8.76 12.06 8.43
CA LEU A 145 9.12 10.64 8.53
C LEU A 145 8.04 9.84 9.25
N ALA A 146 7.43 10.40 10.30
CA ALA A 146 6.31 9.77 11.00
C ALA A 146 5.08 9.63 10.10
N LYS A 147 4.76 10.63 9.27
CA LYS A 147 3.68 10.55 8.28
C LYS A 147 3.91 9.42 7.28
N LEU A 148 5.08 9.35 6.66
CA LEU A 148 5.44 8.28 5.71
C LEU A 148 5.32 6.88 6.34
N LYS A 149 5.79 6.73 7.59
CA LYS A 149 5.65 5.48 8.35
C LYS A 149 4.19 5.12 8.61
N ASN A 150 3.39 6.10 9.03
CA ASN A 150 1.98 5.88 9.33
C ASN A 150 1.17 5.52 8.07
N GLU A 151 1.48 6.16 6.94
CA GLU A 151 0.89 5.85 5.64
C GLU A 151 1.20 4.41 5.20
N ASP A 152 2.46 3.97 5.33
CA ASP A 152 2.86 2.59 4.99
C ASP A 152 2.19 1.56 5.91
N ILE A 153 2.11 1.82 7.22
CA ILE A 153 1.41 0.95 8.16
C ILE A 153 -0.09 0.89 7.85
N LYS A 154 -0.70 2.03 7.50
CA LYS A 154 -2.12 2.08 7.10
C LYS A 154 -2.34 1.26 5.83
N LYS A 155 -1.44 1.38 4.85
CA LYS A 155 -1.48 0.62 3.61
C LYS A 155 -1.38 -0.89 3.86
N LEU A 156 -0.44 -1.34 4.70
CA LEU A 156 -0.32 -2.74 5.07
C LEU A 156 -1.61 -3.26 5.75
N LYS A 157 -2.21 -2.45 6.65
CA LYS A 157 -3.48 -2.82 7.31
C LYS A 157 -4.63 -2.99 6.31
N GLU A 158 -4.71 -2.13 5.30
CA GLU A 158 -5.70 -2.21 4.24
C GLU A 158 -5.50 -3.48 3.39
N ILE A 159 -4.26 -3.75 2.97
CA ILE A 159 -3.89 -4.98 2.27
C ILE A 159 -4.26 -6.21 3.11
N LEU A 160 -3.95 -6.21 4.40
CA LEU A 160 -4.23 -7.32 5.31
C LEU A 160 -5.74 -7.53 5.48
N ALA A 161 -6.54 -6.46 5.53
CA ALA A 161 -7.99 -6.55 5.61
C ALA A 161 -8.59 -7.19 4.35
N ILE A 162 -8.13 -6.78 3.16
CA ILE A 162 -8.55 -7.38 1.89
C ILE A 162 -8.11 -8.84 1.82
N CYS A 163 -6.86 -9.13 2.21
CA CYS A 163 -6.32 -10.49 2.28
C CYS A 163 -7.20 -11.38 3.16
N TYR A 164 -7.50 -10.97 4.39
CA TYR A 164 -8.34 -11.72 5.32
C TYR A 164 -9.77 -11.92 4.79
N LYS A 165 -10.37 -10.90 4.16
CA LYS A 165 -11.70 -10.98 3.56
C LYS A 165 -11.76 -12.00 2.41
N ARG A 166 -10.66 -12.13 1.66
CA ARG A 166 -10.60 -12.90 0.40
C ARG A 166 -9.85 -14.23 0.49
N ASP A 167 -9.23 -14.55 1.64
CA ASP A 167 -8.49 -15.78 1.82
C ASP A 167 -9.41 -17.02 1.72
N PRO A 168 -9.20 -17.90 0.72
CA PRO A 168 -9.99 -19.11 0.55
C PRO A 168 -9.90 -20.09 1.73
N ARG A 169 -8.83 -20.01 2.54
CA ARG A 169 -8.61 -20.86 3.72
C ARG A 169 -9.48 -20.45 4.91
N ILE A 170 -9.86 -19.17 4.97
CA ILE A 170 -10.73 -18.62 6.03
C ILE A 170 -12.18 -18.64 5.59
N LYS A 171 -12.46 -18.15 4.38
CA LYS A 171 -13.81 -18.08 3.82
C LYS A 171 -13.86 -18.79 2.48
N SER A 172 -14.75 -19.76 2.36
CA SER A 172 -14.98 -20.46 1.09
C SER A 172 -15.41 -19.48 0.00
N ILE A 173 -15.04 -19.77 -1.25
CA ILE A 173 -15.41 -18.93 -2.41
C ILE A 173 -16.95 -18.77 -2.51
N SER A 174 -17.70 -19.81 -2.15
CA SER A 174 -19.17 -19.76 -2.11
C SER A 174 -19.67 -18.70 -1.11
N ASP A 175 -19.08 -18.63 0.08
CA ASP A 175 -19.48 -17.65 1.09
C ASP A 175 -19.04 -16.24 0.70
N GLN A 176 -17.86 -16.09 0.10
CA GLN A 176 -17.42 -14.81 -0.46
C GLN A 176 -18.37 -14.30 -1.57
N LEU A 177 -18.90 -15.20 -2.41
CA LEU A 177 -19.90 -14.87 -3.42
C LEU A 177 -21.22 -14.43 -2.80
N ARG A 178 -21.65 -15.07 -1.70
CA ARG A 178 -22.85 -14.66 -0.95
C ARG A 178 -22.66 -13.26 -0.34
N ASP A 179 -21.53 -13.03 0.33
CA ASP A 179 -21.20 -11.74 0.94
C ASP A 179 -21.18 -10.64 -0.13
N LEU A 180 -20.57 -10.89 -1.30
CA LEU A 180 -20.56 -9.92 -2.40
C LEU A 180 -21.94 -9.64 -2.99
N LYS A 181 -22.82 -10.65 -3.06
CA LYS A 181 -24.20 -10.43 -3.50
C LYS A 181 -24.94 -9.55 -2.51
N LEU A 182 -24.81 -9.82 -1.20
CA LEU A 182 -25.40 -9.00 -0.15
C LEU A 182 -24.82 -7.57 -0.15
N GLU A 183 -23.52 -7.40 -0.38
CA GLU A 183 -22.89 -6.09 -0.51
C GLU A 183 -23.47 -5.32 -1.72
N LYS A 184 -23.61 -5.97 -2.87
CA LYS A 184 -24.22 -5.38 -4.08
C LYS A 184 -25.69 -5.04 -3.91
N GLU A 185 -26.46 -5.90 -3.22
CA GLU A 185 -27.87 -5.62 -2.89
C GLU A 185 -28.00 -4.44 -1.93
N ASN A 186 -27.04 -4.30 -1.00
CA ASN A 186 -26.99 -3.18 -0.06
C ASN A 186 -26.44 -1.89 -0.68
N GLU A 187 -25.75 -1.95 -1.82
CA GLU A 187 -25.21 -0.77 -2.49
C GLU A 187 -26.34 0.09 -3.07
N TRP A 188 -26.23 1.41 -2.91
CA TRP A 188 -27.25 2.36 -3.37
C TRP A 188 -27.03 2.67 -4.86
N SER A 189 -28.01 2.32 -5.69
CA SER A 189 -27.96 2.64 -7.12
C SER A 189 -27.99 4.15 -7.38
N PRO A 190 -27.43 4.64 -8.51
CA PRO A 190 -27.48 6.06 -8.88
C PRO A 190 -28.91 6.61 -8.94
N VAL A 191 -29.87 5.77 -9.33
CA VAL A 191 -31.31 6.11 -9.40
C VAL A 191 -31.91 6.24 -8.00
N GLU A 192 -31.57 5.36 -7.06
CA GLU A 192 -31.99 5.50 -5.65
C GLU A 192 -31.42 6.78 -5.04
N VAL A 193 -30.15 7.10 -5.31
CA VAL A 193 -29.50 8.31 -4.79
C VAL A 193 -30.14 9.57 -5.36
N SER A 194 -30.40 9.63 -6.66
CA SER A 194 -31.05 10.80 -7.29
C SER A 194 -32.49 10.99 -6.81
N THR A 195 -33.24 9.89 -6.68
CA THR A 195 -34.61 9.90 -6.18
C THR A 195 -34.66 10.31 -4.72
N LEU A 196 -33.74 9.82 -3.89
CA LEU A 196 -33.62 10.21 -2.49
C LEU A 196 -33.32 11.71 -2.35
N LYS A 197 -32.38 12.26 -3.14
CA LYS A 197 -32.10 13.71 -3.14
C LYS A 197 -33.34 14.54 -3.48
N ARG A 198 -34.07 14.14 -4.52
CA ARG A 198 -35.33 14.79 -4.92
C ARG A 198 -36.37 14.74 -3.80
N LEU A 199 -36.54 13.57 -3.15
CA LEU A 199 -37.46 13.42 -2.03
C LEU A 199 -37.06 14.27 -0.82
N ILE A 200 -35.77 14.34 -0.49
CA ILE A 200 -35.26 15.19 0.61
C ILE A 200 -35.55 16.68 0.36
N SER A 201 -35.39 17.15 -0.89
CA SER A 201 -35.69 18.53 -1.29
C SER A 201 -37.19 18.83 -1.21
N LEU A 202 -38.04 17.90 -1.67
CA LEU A 202 -39.50 18.06 -1.64
C LEU A 202 -40.09 18.05 -0.22
N PHE A 203 -39.50 17.26 0.68
CA PHE A 203 -39.96 17.14 2.06
C PHE A 203 -39.07 17.99 2.99
N GLY A 204 -39.45 19.26 3.20
CA GLY A 204 -38.78 20.22 4.11
C GLY A 204 -38.71 19.80 5.60
N LYS A 205 -38.28 20.73 6.48
CA LYS A 205 -37.94 20.47 7.91
C LYS A 205 -39.10 20.02 8.84
N THR A 206 -40.34 19.93 8.37
CA THR A 206 -41.53 20.12 9.23
C THR A 206 -42.45 18.91 9.44
N LYS A 207 -42.11 17.69 8.98
CA LYS A 207 -42.96 16.50 9.24
C LYS A 207 -42.34 15.56 10.28
N LYS A 208 -43.08 15.28 11.37
CA LYS A 208 -42.70 14.31 12.43
C LYS A 208 -42.30 12.93 11.88
N ASN A 209 -42.91 12.49 10.78
CA ASN A 209 -42.65 11.18 10.15
C ASN A 209 -41.95 11.30 8.78
N LYS A 210 -41.17 12.36 8.57
CA LYS A 210 -40.49 12.64 7.28
C LYS A 210 -39.78 11.43 6.71
N TRP A 211 -39.01 10.71 7.54
CA TRP A 211 -38.16 9.61 7.08
C TRP A 211 -38.93 8.35 6.73
N GLU A 212 -40.03 8.05 7.42
CA GLU A 212 -40.93 6.95 7.06
C GLU A 212 -41.56 7.20 5.68
N ILE A 213 -42.08 8.41 5.46
CA ILE A 213 -42.70 8.78 4.17
C ILE A 213 -41.69 8.78 3.02
N ILE A 214 -40.47 9.28 3.27
CA ILE A 214 -39.39 9.24 2.26
C ILE A 214 -39.00 7.79 1.96
N THR A 215 -38.90 6.94 2.98
CA THR A 215 -38.57 5.51 2.81
C THR A 215 -39.65 4.81 1.99
N ASP A 216 -40.93 4.96 2.34
CA ASP A 216 -42.04 4.36 1.59
C ASP A 216 -42.07 4.83 0.14
N LYS A 217 -41.91 6.14 -0.10
CA LYS A 217 -41.86 6.68 -1.47
C LYS A 217 -40.66 6.20 -2.26
N LEU A 218 -39.50 6.09 -1.61
CA LEU A 218 -38.29 5.55 -2.22
C LEU A 218 -38.52 4.09 -2.62
N VAL A 219 -38.94 3.24 -1.68
CA VAL A 219 -39.24 1.82 -1.90
C VAL A 219 -40.28 1.65 -3.01
N ASN A 220 -41.34 2.46 -3.03
CA ASN A 220 -42.36 2.40 -4.07
C ASN A 220 -41.85 2.79 -5.46
N SER A 221 -40.89 3.73 -5.52
CA SER A 221 -40.34 4.21 -6.80
C SER A 221 -39.23 3.30 -7.35
N THR A 222 -38.36 2.78 -6.49
CA THR A 222 -37.19 1.99 -6.90
C THR A 222 -37.42 0.49 -6.78
N LYS A 223 -38.51 0.06 -6.11
CA LYS A 223 -38.85 -1.33 -5.79
C LYS A 223 -37.78 -2.06 -4.96
N ILE A 224 -36.81 -1.33 -4.39
CA ILE A 224 -35.74 -1.87 -3.55
C ILE A 224 -36.12 -1.60 -2.10
N LYS A 225 -36.14 -2.65 -1.27
CA LYS A 225 -36.45 -2.52 0.16
C LYS A 225 -35.26 -1.89 0.88
N ARG A 226 -35.49 -0.77 1.56
CA ARG A 226 -34.51 -0.07 2.41
C ARG A 226 -35.10 0.18 3.78
N SER A 227 -34.31 0.04 4.83
CA SER A 227 -34.78 0.41 6.18
C SER A 227 -34.73 1.93 6.36
N VAL A 228 -35.58 2.46 7.25
CA VAL A 228 -35.57 3.88 7.61
C VAL A 228 -34.19 4.33 8.11
N LYS A 229 -33.48 3.46 8.84
CA LYS A 229 -32.11 3.73 9.33
C LYS A 229 -31.11 3.89 8.18
N ASP A 230 -31.21 3.06 7.15
CA ASP A 230 -30.32 3.12 5.98
C ASP A 230 -30.55 4.40 5.18
N VAL A 231 -31.81 4.80 5.00
CA VAL A 231 -32.19 6.03 4.31
C VAL A 231 -31.66 7.26 5.04
N ILE A 232 -31.78 7.28 6.37
CA ILE A 232 -31.25 8.37 7.21
C ILE A 232 -29.73 8.44 7.08
N LYS A 233 -29.02 7.32 7.30
CA LYS A 233 -27.56 7.25 7.18
C LYS A 233 -27.09 7.71 5.80
N LYS A 234 -27.78 7.29 4.73
CA LYS A 234 -27.44 7.71 3.37
C LYS A 234 -27.69 9.20 3.15
N SER A 235 -28.75 9.76 3.73
CA SER A 235 -29.02 11.19 3.65
C SER A 235 -27.95 12.05 4.34
N GLU A 236 -27.42 11.58 5.47
CA GLU A 236 -26.33 12.25 6.19
C GLU A 236 -25.02 12.21 5.40
N GLU A 237 -24.71 11.08 4.77
CA GLU A 237 -23.57 10.96 3.85
C GLU A 237 -23.68 11.93 2.67
N LEU A 238 -24.88 12.11 2.12
CA LEU A 238 -25.13 13.00 0.99
C LEU A 238 -25.07 14.49 1.34
N ASN A 239 -25.27 14.86 2.61
CA ASN A 239 -25.15 16.24 3.09
C ASN A 239 -23.72 16.61 3.52
N LYS A 240 -22.84 15.63 3.73
CA LYS A 240 -21.42 15.82 4.10
C LYS A 240 -20.48 16.02 2.90
N LYS A 241 -20.96 15.74 1.69
CA LYS A 241 -20.27 16.00 0.41
C LYS A 241 -20.82 17.28 -0.21
#